data_AF-D0RAY0-F1
#
_entry.id   AF-D0RAY0-F1
#
_cell.length_a   1.000
_cell.length_b   1.000
_cell.length_c   1.000
_cell.angle_alpha   90.00
_cell.angle_beta   90.00
_cell.angle_gamma   90.00
#
_symmetry.space_group_name_H-M   'P 1'
#
loop_
_entity.id
_entity.type
_entity.pdbx_description
1 polymer ?
#
loop_
_entity_poly.entity_id
_entity_poly.type
_entity_poly.pdbx_seq_one_letter_code
_entity_poly.pdbx_strand_id
1 'polypeptide(L)'
;MHFSATLGHNIKANFLKCKSNNGFESDKNGLVDYSPKDRFWDVHKLQADSVEQIYQTAKEFERYAERISNCSGVLRFAVSEEGAEKNLKLKEAKFCRVRHCPICQWRRSLMWQARFYTALPEVLKEHVNTNWLFLTLTVRNCEIGHLRATLQDMAKAGKDYKRKLLSL
;
A
#
# COMPACT_ATOMS: atom_id res chain seq x y z
N MET A 1 39.70 7.50 2.02
CA MET A 1 39.81 6.03 2.16
C MET A 1 38.67 5.40 1.37
N HIS A 2 39.00 4.43 0.54
CA HIS A 2 38.24 3.91 -0.60
C HIS A 2 36.82 3.42 -0.24
N PHE A 3 35.80 3.96 -0.89
CA PHE A 3 34.50 3.31 -1.03
C PHE A 3 34.58 2.37 -2.24
N SER A 4 34.87 1.10 -1.98
CA SER A 4 34.85 0.06 -3.02
C SER A 4 33.43 -0.45 -3.20
N ALA A 5 32.86 -0.20 -4.38
CA ALA A 5 31.56 -0.70 -4.78
C ALA A 5 31.65 -2.19 -5.11
N THR A 6 31.04 -3.05 -4.29
CA THR A 6 30.88 -4.48 -4.59
C THR A 6 29.42 -4.76 -4.99
N LEU A 7 29.26 -4.94 -6.31
CA LEU A 7 28.27 -5.75 -7.02
C LEU A 7 27.00 -6.15 -6.25
N GLY A 8 25.99 -5.28 -6.32
CA GLY A 8 24.61 -5.66 -6.01
C GLY A 8 24.12 -6.71 -7.00
N HIS A 9 23.96 -7.94 -6.54
CA HIS A 9 23.31 -9.00 -7.29
C HIS A 9 21.85 -8.62 -7.52
N ASN A 10 21.51 -8.33 -8.78
CA ASN A 10 20.18 -7.94 -9.22
C ASN A 10 19.31 -9.21 -9.28
N ILE A 11 18.51 -9.47 -8.24
CA ILE A 11 17.40 -10.42 -8.37
C ILE A 11 16.26 -9.66 -9.04
N LYS A 12 16.12 -9.83 -10.36
CA LYS A 12 14.97 -9.34 -11.13
C LYS A 12 13.78 -10.27 -10.88
N ALA A 13 12.87 -9.89 -9.99
CA ALA A 13 11.52 -10.43 -10.02
C ALA A 13 10.74 -9.62 -11.07
N ASN A 14 10.66 -10.13 -12.29
CA ASN A 14 9.82 -9.57 -13.35
C ASN A 14 8.41 -10.13 -13.19
N PHE A 15 7.45 -9.31 -12.76
CA PHE A 15 6.03 -9.65 -12.84
C PHE A 15 5.56 -9.33 -14.27
N LEU A 16 5.93 -10.17 -15.23
CA LEU A 16 5.45 -10.05 -16.61
C LEU A 16 4.03 -10.62 -16.70
N LYS A 17 3.12 -9.76 -17.13
CA LYS A 17 1.77 -10.14 -17.54
C LYS A 17 1.92 -11.06 -18.76
N CYS A 18 1.73 -12.37 -18.58
CA CYS A 18 1.84 -13.30 -19.70
C CYS A 18 0.64 -13.11 -20.65
N LYS A 19 0.91 -12.52 -21.81
CA LYS A 19 0.24 -12.88 -23.06
C LYS A 19 1.33 -13.34 -24.04
N SER A 20 1.05 -14.49 -24.65
CA SER A 20 1.62 -15.11 -25.86
C SER A 20 2.72 -16.17 -25.74
N ASN A 21 2.39 -17.29 -26.39
CA ASN A 21 3.16 -18.46 -26.80
C ASN A 21 4.61 -18.19 -27.21
N ASN A 22 5.56 -18.71 -26.43
CA ASN A 22 6.72 -19.52 -26.84
C ASN A 22 7.77 -19.48 -25.73
N GLY A 23 8.33 -20.66 -25.44
CA GLY A 23 8.91 -21.01 -24.13
C GLY A 23 10.12 -20.21 -23.67
N PHE A 24 10.17 -20.02 -22.35
CA PHE A 24 11.37 -20.09 -21.53
C PHE A 24 10.98 -20.54 -20.11
N GLU A 25 11.94 -21.13 -19.41
CA GLU A 25 11.85 -22.11 -18.32
C GLU A 25 11.10 -21.69 -17.04
N SER A 26 10.39 -22.67 -16.45
CA SER A 26 9.72 -22.73 -15.14
C SER A 26 9.79 -21.46 -14.25
N ASP A 27 8.91 -20.50 -14.51
CA ASP A 27 8.83 -19.26 -13.75
C ASP A 27 8.09 -19.47 -12.42
N LYS A 28 8.79 -19.19 -11.31
CA LYS A 28 8.31 -19.32 -9.93
C LYS A 28 7.08 -18.43 -9.69
N ASN A 29 6.02 -19.03 -9.15
CA ASN A 29 4.69 -18.44 -9.02
C ASN A 29 4.59 -17.64 -7.71
N GLY A 30 4.90 -16.34 -7.79
CA GLY A 30 4.63 -15.38 -6.72
C GLY A 30 5.82 -15.13 -5.78
N LEU A 31 5.75 -14.02 -5.04
CA LEU A 31 6.78 -13.62 -4.09
C LEU A 31 6.87 -14.59 -2.89
N VAL A 32 5.78 -15.30 -2.59
CA VAL A 32 5.70 -16.34 -1.57
C VAL A 32 6.76 -17.44 -1.74
N ASP A 33 7.12 -17.79 -2.98
CA ASP A 33 8.12 -18.82 -3.28
C ASP A 33 9.54 -18.41 -2.86
N TYR A 34 9.80 -17.10 -2.78
CA TYR A 34 11.08 -16.54 -2.35
C TYR A 34 11.09 -16.21 -0.86
N SER A 35 9.95 -15.73 -0.34
CA SER A 35 9.79 -15.28 1.04
C SER A 35 8.37 -15.55 1.51
N PRO A 36 8.16 -16.56 2.39
CA PRO A 36 6.83 -16.86 2.93
C PRO A 36 6.21 -15.69 3.70
N LYS A 37 7.05 -14.81 4.26
CA LYS A 37 6.63 -13.59 4.99
C LYS A 37 5.95 -12.57 4.07
N ASP A 38 6.33 -12.55 2.79
CA ASP A 38 5.86 -11.55 1.82
C ASP A 38 4.60 -11.98 1.05
N ARG A 39 3.92 -13.05 1.47
CA ARG A 39 2.67 -13.56 0.86
C ARG A 39 1.58 -12.50 0.62
N PHE A 40 1.53 -11.48 1.49
CA PHE A 40 0.53 -10.41 1.37
C PHE A 40 0.71 -9.58 0.10
N TRP A 41 1.93 -9.53 -0.43
CA TRP A 41 2.22 -8.89 -1.69
C TRP A 41 1.43 -9.50 -2.84
N ASP A 42 1.43 -10.83 -2.92
CA ASP A 42 0.77 -11.57 -4.00
C ASP A 42 -0.75 -11.37 -3.91
N VAL A 43 -1.32 -11.42 -2.70
CA VAL A 43 -2.75 -11.13 -2.47
C VAL A 43 -3.13 -9.74 -2.96
N HIS A 44 -2.38 -8.71 -2.56
CA HIS A 44 -2.68 -7.35 -2.97
C HIS A 44 -2.41 -7.10 -4.46
N LYS A 45 -1.45 -7.82 -5.05
CA LYS A 45 -1.19 -7.77 -6.49
C LYS A 45 -2.35 -8.36 -7.28
N LEU A 46 -2.85 -9.53 -6.89
CA LEU A 46 -4.05 -10.13 -7.48
C LEU A 46 -5.26 -9.19 -7.39
N GLN A 47 -5.49 -8.58 -6.23
CA GLN A 47 -6.56 -7.60 -6.06
C GLN A 47 -6.39 -6.38 -6.98
N ALA A 48 -5.16 -5.91 -7.17
CA ALA A 48 -4.88 -4.79 -8.07
C ALA A 48 -5.15 -5.14 -9.53
N ASP A 49 -4.84 -6.38 -9.94
CA ASP A 49 -5.13 -6.87 -11.27
C ASP A 49 -6.66 -7.01 -11.49
N SER A 50 -7.43 -7.41 -10.48
CA SER A 50 -8.90 -7.36 -10.55
C SER A 50 -9.44 -5.93 -10.73
N VAL A 51 -8.91 -4.95 -10.01
CA VAL A 51 -9.31 -3.54 -10.16
C VAL A 51 -8.91 -2.99 -11.53
N GLU A 52 -7.76 -3.42 -12.05
CA GLU A 52 -7.32 -3.08 -13.40
C GLU A 52 -8.31 -3.55 -14.46
N GLN A 53 -8.79 -4.79 -14.38
CA GLN A 53 -9.81 -5.33 -15.28
C GLN A 53 -11.12 -4.52 -15.23
N ILE A 54 -11.55 -4.08 -14.05
CA ILE A 54 -12.72 -3.21 -13.91
C ILE A 54 -12.51 -1.91 -14.68
N TYR A 55 -11.34 -1.27 -14.54
CA TYR A 55 -11.04 -0.03 -15.25
C TYR A 55 -10.91 -0.20 -16.76
N GLN A 56 -10.45 -1.35 -17.24
CA GLN A 56 -10.40 -1.65 -18.68
C GLN A 56 -11.80 -1.68 -19.33
N THR A 57 -12.86 -1.90 -18.55
CA THR A 57 -14.23 -2.01 -19.08
C THR A 57 -14.72 -0.70 -19.72
N ALA A 58 -14.21 0.46 -19.30
CA ALA A 58 -14.59 1.75 -19.84
C ALA A 58 -13.37 2.49 -20.43
N LYS A 59 -13.50 2.92 -21.69
CA LYS A 59 -12.42 3.58 -22.46
C LYS A 59 -11.87 4.84 -21.76
N GLU A 60 -12.71 5.53 -20.99
CA GLU A 60 -12.34 6.73 -20.23
C GLU A 60 -11.27 6.46 -19.16
N PHE A 61 -11.14 5.22 -18.69
CA PHE A 61 -10.23 4.84 -17.60
C PHE A 61 -9.03 4.00 -18.05
N GLU A 62 -8.80 3.86 -19.35
CA GLU A 62 -7.71 3.05 -19.92
C GLU A 62 -6.33 3.42 -19.34
N ARG A 63 -6.05 4.73 -19.22
CA ARG A 63 -4.80 5.24 -18.62
C ARG A 63 -4.63 4.85 -17.15
N TYR A 64 -5.72 4.71 -16.40
CA TYR A 64 -5.65 4.23 -15.02
C TYR A 64 -5.39 2.73 -14.95
N ALA A 65 -6.03 1.95 -15.83
CA ALA A 65 -5.78 0.52 -15.96
C ALA A 65 -4.30 0.25 -16.25
N GLU A 66 -3.71 0.92 -17.25
CA GLU A 66 -2.30 0.76 -17.61
C GLU A 66 -1.34 1.11 -16.46
N ARG A 67 -1.67 2.12 -15.66
CA ARG A 67 -0.86 2.48 -14.49
C ARG A 67 -0.95 1.43 -13.40
N ILE A 68 -2.13 0.86 -13.18
CA ILE A 68 -2.36 -0.17 -12.15
C ILE A 68 -1.67 -1.49 -12.56
N SER A 69 -1.74 -1.87 -13.84
CA SER A 69 -1.07 -3.09 -14.34
C SER A 69 0.44 -3.04 -14.10
N ASN A 70 1.05 -1.89 -14.36
CA ASN A 70 2.48 -1.61 -14.16
C ASN A 70 2.85 -1.33 -12.68
N CYS A 71 1.88 -1.28 -11.77
CA CYS A 71 2.17 -1.11 -10.35
C CYS A 71 2.88 -2.35 -9.82
N SER A 72 3.92 -2.16 -9.00
CA SER A 72 4.70 -3.24 -8.37
C SER A 72 5.27 -4.27 -9.33
N GLY A 73 5.44 -3.95 -10.61
CA GLY A 73 5.97 -4.91 -11.60
C GLY A 73 7.42 -5.31 -11.34
N VAL A 74 8.20 -4.44 -10.67
CA VAL A 74 9.59 -4.71 -10.26
C VAL A 74 9.77 -4.35 -8.80
N LEU A 75 10.34 -5.29 -8.06
CA LEU A 75 10.76 -5.14 -6.67
C LEU A 75 12.27 -5.29 -6.56
N ARG A 76 12.92 -4.36 -5.84
CA ARG A 76 14.35 -4.44 -5.56
C ARG A 76 14.55 -4.64 -4.06
N PHE A 77 15.15 -5.77 -3.71
CA PHE A 77 15.51 -6.10 -2.33
C PHE A 77 16.98 -5.80 -2.08
N ALA A 78 17.30 -5.39 -0.86
CA ALA A 78 18.65 -5.34 -0.34
C ALA A 78 18.80 -6.41 0.73
N VAL A 79 19.94 -7.10 0.72
CA VAL A 79 20.32 -8.02 1.79
C VAL A 79 20.75 -7.18 2.98
N SER A 80 20.12 -7.41 4.13
CA SER A 80 20.53 -6.80 5.40
C SER A 80 21.20 -7.89 6.24
N GLU A 81 22.42 -7.61 6.70
CA GLU A 81 23.20 -8.49 7.59
C GLU A 81 22.89 -8.23 9.08
N GLU A 82 21.76 -7.59 9.38
CA GLU A 82 21.32 -7.35 10.76
C GLU A 82 20.80 -8.66 11.37
N GLY A 83 21.72 -9.51 11.82
CA GLY A 83 21.46 -10.75 12.58
C GLY A 83 21.99 -12.04 11.93
N ALA A 84 21.66 -13.18 12.56
CA ALA A 84 22.05 -14.53 12.12
C ALA A 84 21.27 -15.03 10.87
N GLU A 85 20.18 -14.35 10.50
CA GLU A 85 19.40 -14.65 9.29
C GLU A 85 19.57 -13.52 8.26
N LYS A 86 19.91 -13.90 7.02
CA LYS A 86 19.95 -12.97 5.88
C LYS A 86 18.53 -12.52 5.55
N ASN A 87 18.12 -11.38 6.08
CA ASN A 87 16.80 -10.81 5.82
C ASN A 87 16.83 -9.95 4.54
N LEU A 88 15.94 -10.27 3.59
CA LEU A 88 15.70 -9.43 2.41
C LEU A 88 14.79 -8.26 2.83
N LYS A 89 15.33 -7.04 2.84
CA LYS A 89 14.53 -5.83 3.04
C LYS A 89 14.21 -5.21 1.70
N LEU A 90 12.94 -4.88 1.46
CA LEU A 90 12.57 -4.19 0.24
C LEU A 90 13.16 -2.77 0.23
N LYS A 91 14.02 -2.48 -0.75
CA LYS A 91 14.69 -1.19 -0.90
C LYS A 91 13.92 -0.25 -1.83
N GLU A 92 13.44 -0.76 -2.95
CA GLU A 92 12.77 0.06 -3.96
C GLU A 92 11.62 -0.70 -4.64
N ALA A 93 10.53 0.01 -4.91
CA ALA A 93 9.40 -0.47 -5.70
C ALA A 93 8.73 0.67 -6.47
N LYS A 94 8.23 0.37 -7.66
CA LYS A 94 7.47 1.33 -8.48
C LYS A 94 5.99 1.31 -8.13
N PHE A 95 5.47 2.43 -7.63
CA PHE A 95 4.06 2.57 -7.27
C PHE A 95 3.30 3.49 -8.23
N CYS A 96 2.09 3.08 -8.60
CA CYS A 96 1.26 3.83 -9.54
C CYS A 96 0.58 5.07 -8.91
N ARG A 97 0.37 5.08 -7.58
CA ARG A 97 -0.33 6.14 -6.80
C ARG A 97 -1.78 6.41 -7.23
N VAL A 98 -2.42 5.50 -7.96
CA VAL A 98 -3.85 5.59 -8.30
C VAL A 98 -4.70 5.36 -7.05
N ARG A 99 -5.76 6.15 -6.87
CA ARG A 99 -6.59 6.16 -5.65
C ARG A 99 -7.18 4.79 -5.32
N HIS A 100 -7.56 4.01 -6.32
CA HIS A 100 -8.23 2.72 -6.10
C HIS A 100 -7.29 1.51 -6.22
N CYS A 101 -5.97 1.73 -6.35
CA CYS A 101 -5.01 0.63 -6.41
C CYS A 101 -4.82 0.00 -5.01
N PRO A 102 -5.14 -1.29 -4.82
CA PRO A 102 -5.02 -1.98 -3.53
C PRO A 102 -3.59 -1.98 -2.97
N ILE A 103 -2.58 -2.19 -3.81
CA ILE A 103 -1.17 -2.19 -3.40
C ILE A 103 -0.73 -0.82 -2.87
N CYS A 104 -1.09 0.25 -3.58
CA CYS A 104 -0.75 1.60 -3.15
C CYS A 104 -1.48 2.00 -1.87
N GLN A 105 -2.74 1.57 -1.71
CA GLN A 105 -3.51 1.82 -0.50
C GLN A 105 -2.97 1.05 0.70
N TRP A 106 -2.63 -0.22 0.52
CA TRP A 106 -1.99 -1.03 1.56
C TRP A 106 -0.62 -0.48 1.96
N ARG A 107 0.24 -0.11 1.00
CA ARG A 107 1.53 0.53 1.31
C ARG A 107 1.36 1.84 2.08
N ARG A 108 0.32 2.61 1.74
CA ARG A 108 -0.01 3.84 2.46
C ARG A 108 -0.47 3.54 3.89
N SER A 109 -1.29 2.52 4.12
CA SER A 109 -1.72 2.14 5.47
C SER A 109 -0.54 1.69 6.33
N LEU A 110 0.38 0.88 5.79
CA LEU A 110 1.60 0.47 6.49
C LEU A 110 2.50 1.67 6.85
N MET A 111 2.67 2.63 5.94
CA MET A 111 3.43 3.84 6.21
C MET A 111 2.81 4.67 7.34
N TRP A 112 1.49 4.84 7.35
CA TRP A 112 0.79 5.54 8.42
C TRP A 112 0.85 4.79 9.75
N GLN A 113 0.73 3.46 9.72
CA GLN A 113 0.87 2.62 10.90
C GLN A 113 2.26 2.76 11.52
N ALA A 114 3.32 2.71 10.71
CA ALA A 114 4.69 2.90 11.18
C ALA A 114 4.89 4.29 11.81
N ARG A 115 4.43 5.36 11.13
CA ARG A 115 4.51 6.73 11.68
C ARG A 115 3.76 6.88 12.99
N PHE A 116 2.58 6.26 13.09
CA PHE A 116 1.78 6.26 14.31
C PHE A 116 2.52 5.57 15.46
N TYR A 117 3.10 4.39 15.24
CA TYR A 117 3.89 3.71 16.27
C TYR A 117 5.14 4.48 16.68
N THR A 118 5.79 5.19 15.75
CA THR A 118 6.94 6.04 16.09
C THR A 118 6.55 7.24 16.95
N ALA A 119 5.38 7.85 16.71
CA ALA A 119 4.88 8.99 17.48
C ALA A 119 4.23 8.59 18.82
N LEU A 120 3.73 7.36 18.92
CA LEU A 120 3.05 6.82 20.10
C LEU A 120 3.80 7.02 21.45
N PRO A 121 5.12 6.73 21.58
CA PRO A 121 5.81 6.88 22.85
C PRO A 121 5.91 8.33 23.35
N GLU A 122 5.92 9.31 22.45
CA GLU A 122 5.93 10.74 22.82
C GLU A 122 4.56 11.12 23.41
N VAL A 123 3.48 10.73 22.74
CA VAL A 123 2.10 10.97 23.18
C VAL A 123 1.82 10.34 24.55
N LEU A 124 2.30 9.11 24.79
CA LEU A 124 2.13 8.43 26.08
C LEU A 124 2.88 9.10 27.23
N LYS A 125 3.99 9.80 26.95
CA LYS A 125 4.73 10.56 27.96
C LYS A 125 4.04 11.88 28.30
N GLU A 126 3.50 12.57 27.30
CA GLU A 126 2.79 13.85 27.49
C GLU A 126 1.45 13.66 28.20
N HIS A 127 0.76 12.55 27.95
CA HIS A 127 -0.57 12.28 28.51
C HIS A 127 -0.63 10.90 29.20
N VAL A 128 -0.16 10.88 30.46
CA VAL A 128 0.00 9.64 31.25
C VAL A 128 -1.34 9.01 31.70
N ASN A 129 -2.38 9.83 31.92
CA ASN A 129 -3.67 9.37 32.48
C ASN A 129 -4.84 9.43 31.47
N THR A 130 -4.57 9.53 30.17
CA THR A 130 -5.62 9.62 29.16
C THR A 130 -6.00 8.26 28.59
N ASN A 131 -7.30 7.99 28.57
CA ASN A 131 -7.87 6.86 27.85
C ASN A 131 -8.05 7.18 26.36
N TRP A 132 -7.83 6.18 25.54
CA TRP A 132 -7.93 6.29 24.09
C TRP A 132 -9.37 5.96 23.67
N LEU A 133 -10.03 6.87 22.95
CA LEU A 133 -11.36 6.63 22.41
C LEU A 133 -11.27 6.36 20.90
N PHE A 134 -11.59 5.13 20.50
CA PHE A 134 -11.82 4.80 19.08
C PHE A 134 -13.30 4.99 18.75
N LEU A 135 -13.64 6.16 18.21
CA LEU A 135 -15.01 6.51 17.84
C LEU A 135 -15.23 6.32 16.34
N THR A 136 -16.18 5.46 15.97
CA THR A 136 -16.64 5.31 14.57
C THR A 136 -18.01 5.97 14.42
N LEU A 137 -18.09 7.03 13.63
CA LEU A 137 -19.34 7.70 13.29
C LEU A 137 -19.77 7.30 11.87
N THR A 138 -20.93 6.70 11.74
CA THR A 138 -21.49 6.27 10.45
C THR A 138 -22.79 7.01 10.15
N VAL A 139 -23.04 7.20 8.85
CA VAL A 139 -24.31 7.74 8.34
C VAL A 139 -24.98 6.63 7.55
N ARG A 140 -26.32 6.59 7.57
CA ARG A 140 -27.08 5.63 6.76
C ARG A 140 -26.76 5.82 5.28
N ASN A 141 -26.81 4.73 4.51
CA ASN A 141 -26.58 4.80 3.08
C ASN A 141 -27.58 5.78 2.43
N CYS A 142 -27.06 6.75 1.67
CA CYS A 142 -27.86 7.77 1.01
C CYS A 142 -27.96 7.47 -0.48
N GLU A 143 -29.00 8.00 -1.13
CA GLU A 143 -29.15 7.90 -2.58
C GLU A 143 -28.01 8.62 -3.31
N ILE A 144 -27.68 8.14 -4.50
CA ILE A 144 -26.48 8.60 -5.23
C ILE A 144 -26.50 10.11 -5.54
N GLY A 145 -27.69 10.69 -5.73
CA GLY A 145 -27.87 12.12 -5.95
C GLY A 145 -27.50 12.98 -4.73
N HIS A 146 -27.67 12.45 -3.52
CA HIS A 146 -27.36 13.13 -2.26
C HIS A 146 -25.96 12.81 -1.73
N LEU A 147 -25.26 11.85 -2.32
CA LEU A 147 -23.95 11.36 -1.84
C LEU A 147 -22.94 12.49 -1.64
N ARG A 148 -22.83 13.42 -2.59
CA ARG A 148 -21.86 14.51 -2.51
C ARG A 148 -22.17 15.47 -1.34
N ALA A 149 -23.43 15.81 -1.14
CA ALA A 149 -23.86 16.68 -0.05
C ALA A 149 -23.61 16.00 1.31
N THR A 150 -24.04 14.75 1.47
CA THR A 150 -23.81 13.96 2.69
C THR A 150 -22.32 13.84 3.03
N LEU A 151 -21.45 13.62 2.04
CA LEU A 151 -20.00 13.55 2.26
C LEU A 151 -19.42 14.90 2.72
N GLN A 152 -19.92 16.01 2.21
CA GLN A 152 -19.49 17.35 2.65
C GLN A 152 -19.94 17.62 4.09
N ASP A 153 -21.17 17.28 4.42
CA ASP A 153 -21.72 17.44 5.78
C ASP A 153 -20.95 16.58 6.79
N MET A 154 -20.64 15.32 6.45
CA MET A 154 -19.81 14.44 7.28
C MET A 154 -18.41 15.02 7.49
N ALA A 155 -17.78 15.54 6.44
CA ALA A 155 -16.45 16.14 6.55
C ALA A 155 -16.47 17.40 7.44
N LYS A 156 -17.51 18.22 7.32
CA LYS A 156 -17.73 19.40 8.17
C LYS A 156 -17.95 19.01 9.63
N ALA A 157 -18.86 18.06 9.89
CA ALA A 157 -19.17 17.58 11.23
C ALA A 157 -17.92 17.01 11.93
N GLY A 158 -17.08 16.25 11.22
CA GLY A 158 -15.82 15.75 11.78
C GLY A 158 -14.84 16.87 12.16
N LYS A 159 -14.76 17.94 11.35
CA LYS A 159 -13.93 19.12 11.66
C LYS A 159 -14.46 19.88 12.89
N ASP A 160 -15.77 20.05 12.97
CA ASP A 160 -16.40 20.76 14.09
C ASP A 160 -16.31 19.96 15.39
N TYR A 161 -16.48 18.63 15.33
CA TYR A 161 -16.25 17.73 16.46
C TYR A 161 -14.82 17.85 17.01
N LYS A 162 -13.82 17.80 16.12
CA LYS A 162 -12.41 17.97 16.51
C LYS A 162 -12.17 19.32 17.18
N ARG A 163 -12.76 20.41 16.67
CA ARG A 163 -12.65 21.75 17.28
C ARG A 163 -13.24 21.76 18.68
N LYS A 164 -14.43 21.17 18.86
CA LYS A 164 -15.13 21.13 20.16
C LYS A 164 -14.38 20.31 21.21
N LEU A 165 -13.77 19.19 20.81
CA LEU A 165 -12.93 18.39 21.70
C LEU A 165 -11.67 19.12 22.17
N LEU A 166 -11.05 19.94 21.30
CA LEU A 166 -9.84 20.70 21.63
C LEU A 166 -10.13 21.93 22.51
N SER A 167 -11.39 22.35 22.60
CA SER A 167 -11.83 23.46 23.45
C SER A 167 -12.36 23.04 24.83
N LEU A 168 -12.41 21.73 25.09
CA LEU A 168 -12.78 21.13 26.38
C LEU A 168 -11.51 20.76 27.14
#